data_AF-A0A3C1BAA7-F1
#
_entry.id   AF-A0A3C1BAA7-F1
#
_cell.length_a   1.000
_cell.length_b   1.000
_cell.length_c   1.000
_cell.angle_alpha   90.00
_cell.angle_beta   90.00
_cell.angle_gamma   90.00
#
_symmetry.space_group_name_H-M   'P 1'
#
loop_
_entity.id
_entity.type
_entity.pdbx_description
1 polymer ?
#
loop_
_entity_poly.entity_id
_entity_poly.type
_entity_poly.pdbx_seq_one_letter_code
_entity_poly.pdbx_strand_id
1 'polypeptide(L)' 'MKAKLGIAPIAWWNDDLEELSDDVSLEECLRQASEAGYSGMETGRRFPMDPTVLGPVLKLHGISVCG' A
#
# COMPACT_ATOMS: atom_id res chain seq x y z
N MET A 1 -5.06 -0.86 24.69
CA MET A 1 -4.54 -1.04 23.32
C MET A 1 -5.04 0.10 22.45
N LYS A 2 -4.21 0.65 21.56
CA LYS A 2 -4.67 1.59 20.52
C LYS A 2 -4.87 0.81 19.22
N ALA A 3 -5.98 1.07 18.52
CA ALA A 3 -6.21 0.50 17.20
C ALA A 3 -5.19 1.04 16.20
N LYS A 4 -4.80 0.21 15.22
CA LYS A 4 -4.01 0.63 14.06
C LYS A 4 -4.95 0.75 12.86
N LEU A 5 -4.84 1.84 12.12
CA LEU A 5 -5.65 2.06 10.93
C LEU A 5 -4.93 1.50 9.70
N GLY A 6 -5.67 0.71 8.93
CA GLY A 6 -5.27 0.21 7.61
C GLY A 6 -6.14 0.80 6.50
N ILE A 7 -5.67 0.67 5.26
CA ILE A 7 -6.39 1.10 4.05
C ILE A 7 -6.14 0.10 2.91
N ALA A 8 -7.06 0.00 1.96
CA ALA A 8 -6.88 -0.81 0.76
C ALA A 8 -6.28 0.03 -0.38
N PRO A 9 -5.42 -0.54 -1.24
CA PRO A 9 -4.78 0.18 -2.33
C PRO A 9 -5.77 0.63 -3.42
N ILE A 10 -7.03 0.16 -3.37
CA ILE A 10 -8.09 0.56 -4.31
C ILE A 10 -8.37 2.07 -4.32
N ALA A 11 -7.98 2.80 -3.26
CA ALA A 11 -8.05 4.25 -3.23
C ALA A 11 -7.08 4.93 -4.21
N TRP A 12 -6.10 4.21 -4.75
CA TRP A 12 -5.08 4.72 -5.68
C TRP A 12 -5.16 4.12 -7.08
N TRP A 13 -5.55 2.85 -7.22
CA TRP A 13 -5.73 2.21 -8.53
C TRP A 13 -6.76 1.10 -8.46
N ASN A 14 -7.23 0.62 -9.60
CA ASN A 14 -8.13 -0.53 -9.66
C ASN A 14 -7.38 -1.78 -10.13
N ASP A 15 -7.58 -2.90 -9.44
CA ASP A 15 -6.95 -4.18 -9.81
C ASP A 15 -7.74 -4.92 -10.91
N ASP A 16 -9.04 -4.67 -11.06
CA ASP A 16 -9.90 -5.27 -12.09
C ASP A 16 -9.93 -4.46 -13.39
N LEU A 17 -9.85 -3.13 -13.30
CA LEU A 17 -9.85 -2.19 -14.42
C LEU A 17 -8.52 -1.44 -14.46
N GLU A 18 -7.50 -2.06 -15.05
CA GLU A 18 -6.12 -1.57 -15.01
C GLU A 18 -5.93 -0.17 -15.63
N GLU A 19 -6.79 0.22 -16.57
CA GLU A 19 -6.77 1.56 -17.18
C GLU A 19 -7.12 2.70 -16.20
N LEU A 20 -7.70 2.40 -15.04
CA LEU A 20 -8.05 3.39 -14.04
C LEU A 20 -6.87 3.65 -13.09
N SER A 21 -6.26 4.82 -13.24
CA SER A 21 -5.16 5.32 -12.40
C SER A 21 -3.89 4.46 -12.48
N ASP A 22 -3.42 4.22 -13.71
CA ASP A 22 -2.14 3.56 -13.98
C ASP A 22 -0.92 4.46 -13.81
N ASP A 23 -1.15 5.73 -13.48
CA ASP A 23 -0.13 6.75 -13.23
C ASP A 23 0.42 6.74 -11.79
N VAL A 24 -0.20 5.99 -10.86
CA VAL A 24 0.21 5.93 -9.45
C VAL A 24 1.09 4.72 -9.16
N SER A 25 2.33 4.93 -8.72
CA SER A 25 3.21 3.83 -8.32
C SER A 25 2.87 3.28 -6.92
N LEU A 26 3.40 2.09 -6.59
CA LEU A 26 3.29 1.53 -5.24
C LEU A 26 3.90 2.47 -4.19
N GLU A 27 5.06 3.05 -4.46
CA GLU A 27 5.78 3.95 -3.57
C GLU A 27 4.96 5.22 -3.30
N GLU A 28 4.30 5.77 -4.32
CA GLU A 28 3.45 6.95 -4.16
C GLU A 28 2.19 6.64 -3.33
N CYS A 29 1.56 5.49 -3.57
CA CYS A 29 0.46 4.99 -2.74
C CYS A 29 0.87 4.85 -1.27
N LEU A 30 2.00 4.19 -0.99
CA LEU A 30 2.50 4.01 0.37
C LEU A 30 2.92 5.32 1.04
N ARG A 31 3.51 6.26 0.28
CA ARG A 31 3.85 7.61 0.77
C ARG A 31 2.59 8.37 1.19
N GLN A 32 1.59 8.43 0.32
CA GLN A 32 0.34 9.15 0.61
C GLN A 32 -0.44 8.50 1.76
N ALA A 33 -0.46 7.16 1.84
CA ALA A 33 -1.08 6.44 2.95
C ALA A 33 -0.41 6.77 4.29
N SER A 34 0.93 6.81 4.32
CA SER A 34 1.71 7.17 5.50
C SER A 34 1.45 8.63 5.92
N GLU A 35 1.45 9.57 4.96
CA GLU A 35 1.13 10.98 5.21
C GLU A 35 -0.30 11.21 5.72
N ALA A 36 -1.25 10.39 5.26
CA ALA A 36 -2.62 10.40 5.75
C ALA A 36 -2.79 9.75 7.15
N GLY A 37 -1.72 9.18 7.72
CA GLY A 37 -1.72 8.61 9.07
C GLY A 37 -2.09 7.13 9.15
N TYR A 38 -2.14 6.41 8.02
CA TYR A 38 -2.32 4.96 8.02
C TYR A 38 -1.01 4.24 8.35
N SER A 39 -1.15 3.08 9.00
CA SER A 39 -0.01 2.24 9.42
C SER A 39 -0.11 0.81 8.88
N GLY A 40 -1.22 0.50 8.22
CA GLY A 40 -1.51 -0.77 7.58
C GLY A 40 -1.95 -0.56 6.13
N MET A 41 -1.64 -1.51 5.27
CA MET A 41 -2.10 -1.54 3.88
C MET A 41 -2.44 -2.99 3.48
N GLU A 42 -3.59 -3.19 2.84
CA GLU A 42 -3.89 -4.47 2.17
C GLU A 42 -3.01 -4.63 0.91
N THR A 43 -2.75 -5.85 0.48
CA THR A 43 -1.97 -6.09 -0.76
C THR A 43 -2.87 -6.13 -2.00
N GLY A 44 -2.31 -5.81 -3.16
CA GLY A 44 -2.98 -5.92 -4.46
C GLY A 44 -1.99 -6.25 -5.58
N ARG A 45 -2.42 -6.15 -6.84
CA ARG A 45 -1.64 -6.63 -8.01
C ARG A 45 -0.25 -6.01 -8.16
N ARG A 46 -0.06 -4.77 -7.69
CA ARG A 46 1.21 -4.03 -7.80
C ARG A 46 2.21 -4.30 -6.66
N PHE A 47 1.85 -5.14 -5.68
CA PHE A 47 2.73 -5.47 -4.57
C PHE A 47 3.67 -6.62 -4.96
N PRO A 48 5.00 -6.50 -4.72
CA PRO A 48 5.90 -7.62 -4.87
C PRO A 48 5.49 -8.78 -3.96
N MET A 49 5.43 -9.99 -4.52
CA MET A 49 5.10 -11.20 -3.75
C MET A 49 6.29 -11.76 -2.96
N ASP A 50 7.52 -11.34 -3.31
CA ASP A 50 8.72 -11.71 -2.56
C ASP A 50 8.82 -10.86 -1.28
N PRO A 51 8.73 -11.46 -0.08
CA PRO A 51 8.81 -10.73 1.19
C PRO A 51 10.15 -10.01 1.37
N THR A 52 11.23 -10.51 0.76
CA THR A 52 12.56 -9.90 0.83
C THR A 52 12.63 -8.59 0.05
N VAL A 53 11.76 -8.42 -0.96
CA VAL A 53 11.60 -7.19 -1.73
C VAL A 53 10.54 -6.28 -1.10
N LEU A 54 9.39 -6.84 -0.71
CA LEU A 54 8.27 -6.09 -0.16
C LEU A 54 8.59 -5.47 1.21
N GLY A 55 9.25 -6.23 2.10
CA GLY A 55 9.54 -5.79 3.46
C GLY A 55 10.30 -4.46 3.54
N PRO A 56 11.43 -4.29 2.81
CA PRO A 56 12.15 -3.02 2.74
C PRO A 56 11.30 -1.85 2.23
N VAL A 57 10.47 -2.07 1.20
CA VAL A 57 9.59 -1.03 0.63
C VAL A 57 8.58 -0.56 1.68
N LEU A 58 7.86 -1.48 2.32
CA LEU A 58 6.89 -1.13 3.36
C LEU A 58 7.55 -0.41 4.55
N LYS A 59 8.73 -0.88 4.97
CA LYS A 59 9.50 -0.30 6.07
C LYS A 59 9.91 1.15 5.78
N LEU A 60 10.27 1.47 4.54
CA LEU A 60 10.63 2.83 4.13
C LEU A 60 9.47 3.82 4.38
N HIS A 61 8.23 3.37 4.22
CA HIS A 61 7.03 4.19 4.40
C HIS A 61 6.38 4.04 5.79
N GLY A 62 6.96 3.22 6.68
CA GLY A 62 6.37 2.93 7.99
C GLY A 62 5.03 2.18 7.94
N ILE A 63 4.75 1.51 6.82
CA ILE A 63 3.54 0.73 6.59
C ILE A 63 3.80 -0.75 6.94
N SER A 64 2.77 -1.45 7.37
CA SER A 64 2.75 -2.91 7.51
C SER A 64 1.63 -3.52 6.67
N VAL A 65 1.74 -4.79 6.28
CA VAL A 65 0.60 -5.49 5.68
C VAL A 65 -0.48 -5.70 6.75
N CYS A 66 -1.73 -5.45 6.41
CA CYS A 66 -2.90 -5.74 7.24
C CYS A 66 -4.05 -6.31 6.40
N GLY A 67 -5.03 -6.93 7.09
CA GLY A 67 -6.12 -7.67 6.46
C GLY A 67 -6.16 -9.10 6.95
#